data_AF-A0A8J4VJZ6-F1
#
_entry.id   AF-A0A8J4VJZ6-F1
#
_cell.length_a   1.000
_cell.length_b   1.000
_cell.length_c   1.000
_cell.angle_alpha   90.00
_cell.angle_beta   90.00
_cell.angle_gamma   90.00
#
_symmetry.space_group_name_H-M   'P 1'
#
loop_
_entity.id
_entity.type
_entity.pdbx_description
1 polymer ?
#
loop_
_entity_poly.entity_id
_entity_poly.type
_entity_poly.pdbx_seq_one_letter_code
_entity_poly.pdbx_strand_id
1 'polypeptide(L)'
;MMKGVPYVVTVAILALAFSLASAYDPSPLQDFCVAINNTDSAVFVNGKFCKDPATVTANDFFFSGLNIPGNTAARYTEIHNPKFLQSHNLLRSCNHLARNLQHYL
;
A
#
# COMPACT_ATOMS: atom_id res chain seq x y z
N MET A 1 -20.55 -14.85 37.20
CA MET A 1 -19.63 -13.70 37.03
C MET A 1 -19.05 -13.76 35.62
N MET A 2 -19.80 -13.29 34.61
CA MET A 2 -19.48 -13.42 33.19
C MET A 2 -18.77 -12.16 32.69
N LYS A 3 -17.50 -11.95 33.09
CA LYS A 3 -16.68 -10.84 32.56
C LYS A 3 -15.89 -11.22 31.30
N GLY A 4 -15.76 -12.53 31.02
CA GLY A 4 -14.99 -13.04 29.89
C GLY A 4 -15.77 -13.17 28.57
N VAL A 5 -17.07 -13.42 28.62
CA VAL A 5 -17.92 -13.54 27.42
C VAL A 5 -17.90 -12.29 26.53
N PRO A 6 -18.07 -11.05 27.06
CA PRO A 6 -18.02 -9.86 26.21
C PRO A 6 -16.63 -9.68 25.56
N TYR A 7 -15.55 -10.06 26.26
CA TYR A 7 -14.19 -9.96 25.74
C TYR A 7 -13.96 -10.90 24.55
N VAL A 8 -14.38 -12.16 24.68
CA VAL A 8 -14.27 -13.15 23.60
C VAL A 8 -15.09 -12.71 22.37
N VAL A 9 -16.29 -12.19 22.59
CA VAL A 9 -17.14 -11.64 21.51
C VAL A 9 -16.47 -10.46 20.82
N THR A 10 -15.87 -9.53 21.56
CA THR A 10 -15.16 -8.38 20.95
C THR A 10 -13.94 -8.79 20.13
N VAL A 11 -13.16 -9.77 20.59
CA VAL A 11 -12.00 -10.28 19.87
C VAL A 11 -12.43 -10.99 18.58
N ALA A 12 -13.49 -11.79 18.63
CA ALA A 12 -14.04 -12.47 17.47
C ALA A 12 -14.52 -11.48 16.39
N ILE A 13 -15.31 -10.47 16.76
CA ILE A 13 -15.82 -9.45 15.82
C ILE A 13 -14.66 -8.69 15.15
N LEU A 14 -13.64 -8.33 15.93
CA LEU A 14 -12.46 -7.64 15.41
C LEU A 14 -11.68 -8.50 14.40
N ALA A 15 -11.51 -9.79 14.70
CA ALA A 15 -10.86 -10.74 13.79
C ALA A 15 -11.61 -10.89 12.46
N LEU A 16 -12.94 -11.00 12.52
CA LEU A 16 -13.81 -11.05 11.35
C LEU A 16 -13.71 -9.77 10.50
N ALA A 17 -13.72 -8.59 11.12
CA ALA A 17 -13.60 -7.33 10.40
C ALA A 17 -12.29 -7.22 9.59
N PHE A 18 -11.16 -7.68 10.15
CA PHE A 18 -9.87 -7.66 9.45
C PHE A 18 -9.78 -8.66 8.29
N SER A 19 -10.50 -9.79 8.36
CA SER A 19 -10.54 -10.78 7.28
C SER A 19 -11.26 -10.29 6.02
N LEU A 20 -12.10 -9.25 6.15
CA LEU A 20 -12.86 -8.66 5.05
C LEU A 20 -12.12 -7.50 4.36
N ALA A 21 -10.95 -7.10 4.89
CA ALA A 21 -10.16 -6.02 4.32
C ALA A 21 -9.42 -6.51 3.05
N SER A 22 -10.02 -6.25 1.88
CA SER A 22 -9.37 -6.41 0.58
C SER A 22 -8.99 -5.04 0.01
N ALA A 23 -7.74 -4.90 -0.43
CA ALA A 23 -7.35 -3.82 -1.32
C ALA A 23 -6.90 -4.48 -2.61
N TYR A 24 -7.46 -3.98 -3.68
CA TYR A 24 -7.20 -4.43 -5.02
C TYR A 24 -6.96 -3.20 -5.87
N ASP A 25 -5.73 -3.07 -6.35
CA ASP A 25 -5.45 -2.14 -7.42
C ASP A 25 -6.04 -2.72 -8.71
N PRO A 26 -6.77 -1.93 -9.52
CA PRO A 26 -7.30 -2.40 -10.79
C PRO A 26 -6.16 -2.99 -11.64
N SER A 27 -6.43 -4.11 -12.31
CA SER A 27 -5.43 -4.74 -13.18
C SER A 27 -4.90 -3.71 -14.19
N PRO A 28 -3.58 -3.63 -14.40
CA PRO A 28 -3.01 -2.68 -15.34
C PRO A 28 -3.54 -2.99 -16.74
N LEU A 29 -4.04 -1.96 -17.42
CA LEU A 29 -4.54 -2.09 -18.79
C LEU A 29 -3.42 -2.31 -19.83
N GLN A 30 -2.17 -2.03 -19.45
CA GLN A 30 -1.00 -1.97 -20.32
C GLN A 30 0.26 -2.34 -19.54
N ASP A 31 1.32 -2.77 -20.24
CA ASP A 31 2.56 -3.30 -19.62
C ASP A 31 3.25 -2.31 -18.67
N PHE A 32 3.20 -1.00 -18.99
CA PHE A 32 3.74 0.05 -18.12
C PHE A 32 2.95 1.35 -18.20
N CYS A 33 2.99 2.13 -17.11
CA CYS A 33 2.48 3.50 -17.03
C CYS A 33 3.41 4.31 -16.11
N VAL A 34 4.31 5.09 -16.72
CA VAL A 34 5.18 6.01 -15.97
C VAL A 34 4.37 7.27 -15.69
N ALA A 35 4.06 7.54 -14.41
CA ALA A 35 3.28 8.70 -14.03
C ALA A 35 3.99 10.01 -14.42
N ILE A 36 3.28 10.93 -15.07
CA ILE A 36 3.75 12.29 -15.32
C ILE A 36 3.26 13.25 -14.23
N ASN A 37 4.14 14.16 -13.82
CA ASN A 37 3.79 15.28 -12.95
C ASN A 37 3.30 16.47 -13.77
N ASN A 38 2.30 16.24 -14.63
CA ASN A 38 1.80 17.27 -15.52
C ASN A 38 0.50 17.86 -14.96
N THR A 39 0.53 19.14 -14.59
CA THR A 39 -0.59 19.87 -13.99
C THR A 39 -1.51 20.52 -15.03
N ASP A 40 -1.12 20.52 -16.30
CA ASP A 40 -1.80 21.28 -17.36
C ASP A 40 -2.88 20.46 -18.09
N SER A 41 -3.18 19.26 -17.60
CA SER A 41 -4.23 18.41 -18.17
C SER A 41 -5.61 18.89 -17.72
N ALA A 42 -6.46 19.28 -18.67
CA ALA A 42 -7.84 19.73 -18.42
C ALA A 42 -8.82 18.59 -18.04
N VAL A 43 -8.33 17.36 -17.92
CA VAL A 43 -9.12 16.16 -17.65
C VAL A 43 -8.68 15.56 -16.32
N PHE A 44 -9.63 15.13 -15.50
CA PHE A 44 -9.37 14.43 -14.24
C PHE A 44 -9.58 12.92 -14.44
N VAL A 45 -8.60 12.11 -14.03
CA VAL A 45 -8.67 10.66 -14.07
C VAL A 45 -8.49 10.08 -12.66
N ASN A 46 -8.99 8.88 -12.41
CA ASN A 46 -8.77 8.18 -11.16
C ASN A 46 -7.34 7.60 -11.13
N GLY A 47 -6.35 8.46 -10.83
CA GLY A 47 -4.93 8.11 -10.83
C GLY A 47 -4.03 9.26 -11.29
N LYS A 48 -2.91 8.91 -11.94
CA LYS A 48 -2.02 9.85 -12.61
C LYS A 48 -2.04 9.59 -14.10
N PHE A 49 -1.74 10.62 -14.89
CA PHE A 49 -1.51 10.44 -16.31
C PHE A 49 -0.25 9.65 -16.57
N CYS A 50 -0.29 8.79 -17.58
CA CYS A 50 0.87 8.05 -18.05
C CYS A 50 1.63 8.87 -19.07
N LYS A 51 2.96 8.77 -19.05
CA LYS A 51 3.86 9.25 -20.10
C LYS A 51 3.59 8.50 -21.41
N ASP A 52 3.79 9.17 -22.55
CA ASP A 52 3.71 8.53 -23.86
C ASP A 52 4.69 7.34 -23.92
N PRO A 53 4.21 6.10 -24.22
CA PRO A 53 5.06 4.93 -24.33
C PRO A 53 6.28 5.10 -25.22
N ALA A 54 6.18 5.89 -26.30
CA ALA A 54 7.30 6.13 -27.22
C ALA A 54 8.42 6.98 -26.59
N THR A 55 8.12 7.70 -25.52
CA THR A 55 9.07 8.60 -24.82
C THR A 55 9.59 8.00 -23.51
N VAL A 56 9.10 6.81 -23.13
CA VAL A 56 9.56 6.09 -21.94
C VAL A 56 10.93 5.47 -22.19
N THR A 57 11.81 5.62 -21.20
CA THR A 57 13.20 5.14 -21.25
C THR A 57 13.51 4.28 -20.02
N ALA A 58 14.60 3.50 -20.06
CA ALA A 58 15.03 2.69 -18.93
C ALA A 58 15.26 3.50 -17.64
N ASN A 59 15.64 4.77 -17.76
CA ASN A 59 15.86 5.66 -16.62
C ASN A 59 14.57 5.96 -15.85
N ASP A 60 13.40 5.89 -16.49
CA ASP A 60 12.11 6.12 -15.84
C ASP A 60 11.76 5.01 -14.82
N PHE A 61 12.37 3.82 -14.95
CA PHE A 61 12.20 2.70 -14.03
C PHE A 61 13.36 2.56 -13.02
N PHE A 62 14.42 3.35 -13.18
CA PHE A 62 15.57 3.27 -12.30
C PHE A 62 15.37 4.12 -11.04
N PHE A 63 15.75 3.57 -9.90
CA PHE A 63 15.85 4.31 -8.65
C PHE A 63 17.14 3.97 -7.92
N SER A 64 18.04 4.95 -7.86
CA SER A 64 19.20 4.93 -6.96
C SER A 64 18.82 5.49 -5.59
N GLY A 65 19.48 5.02 -4.53
CA GLY A 65 19.25 5.49 -3.17
C GLY A 65 18.72 4.42 -2.21
N LEU A 66 18.30 3.25 -2.69
CA LEU A 66 17.97 2.12 -1.81
C LEU A 66 19.21 1.56 -1.08
N ASN A 67 20.41 1.79 -1.62
CA ASN A 67 21.67 1.45 -0.96
C ASN A 67 22.08 2.44 0.14
N ILE A 68 21.37 3.56 0.28
CA ILE A 68 21.66 4.60 1.27
C ILE A 68 20.69 4.39 2.45
N PRO A 69 21.20 4.10 3.67
CA PRO A 69 20.32 3.93 4.82
C PRO A 69 19.58 5.23 5.12
N GLY A 70 18.26 5.13 5.36
CA GLY A 70 17.45 6.25 5.81
C GLY A 70 17.81 6.69 7.24
N ASN A 71 17.50 7.93 7.60
CA ASN A 71 17.71 8.45 8.94
C ASN A 71 16.74 7.80 9.94
N THR A 72 17.25 6.92 10.82
CA THR A 72 16.47 6.20 11.83
C THR A 72 16.32 6.96 13.16
N ALA A 73 17.02 8.08 13.33
CA ALA A 73 16.96 8.90 14.55
C ALA A 73 15.84 9.95 14.51
N ALA A 74 15.29 10.24 13.33
CA ALA A 74 14.10 11.09 13.18
C ALA A 74 12.88 10.29 13.66
N ARG A 75 12.21 10.75 14.74
CA ARG A 75 11.08 10.01 15.32
C ARG A 75 9.88 9.86 14.39
N TYR A 76 9.72 10.68 13.36
CA TYR A 76 8.85 10.43 12.21
C TYR A 76 9.29 11.42 11.13
N THR A 77 10.19 11.03 10.25
CA THR A 77 10.07 11.42 8.85
C THR A 77 9.98 10.13 8.09
N GLU A 78 8.72 9.78 7.85
CA GLU A 78 8.25 8.80 6.91
C GLU A 78 9.20 8.61 5.73
N ILE A 79 9.24 7.37 5.27
CA ILE A 79 9.87 6.86 4.07
C ILE A 79 9.47 7.75 2.87
N HIS A 80 10.06 8.94 2.73
CA HIS A 80 9.84 9.87 1.62
C HIS A 80 10.67 9.42 0.41
N ASN A 81 10.62 8.12 0.11
CA ASN A 81 10.79 7.69 -1.26
C ASN A 81 9.38 7.43 -1.82
N PRO A 82 8.79 8.36 -2.57
CA PRO A 82 7.45 8.18 -3.14
C PRO A 82 7.36 6.95 -4.07
N LYS A 83 8.50 6.40 -4.52
CA LYS A 83 8.54 5.16 -5.30
C LYS A 83 8.31 3.88 -4.48
N PHE A 84 8.46 3.90 -3.15
CA PHE A 84 8.28 2.72 -2.30
C PHE A 84 6.88 2.64 -1.66
N LEU A 85 6.19 3.77 -1.54
CA LEU A 85 4.89 3.88 -0.89
C LEU A 85 3.72 3.32 -1.71
N GLN A 86 3.90 3.07 -3.00
CA GLN A 86 2.78 2.77 -3.89
C GLN A 86 2.26 1.31 -3.83
N SER A 87 2.93 0.35 -3.17
CA SER A 87 2.52 -1.07 -3.37
C SER A 87 2.31 -1.98 -2.17
N HIS A 88 2.61 -1.64 -0.90
CA HIS A 88 2.65 -2.73 0.11
C HIS A 88 2.05 -2.59 1.51
N ASN A 89 1.73 -1.44 2.10
CA ASN A 89 1.87 -1.40 3.57
C ASN A 89 0.66 -1.17 4.48
N LEU A 90 -0.59 -1.39 4.06
CA LEU A 90 -1.71 -1.44 5.02
C LEU A 90 -2.54 -2.74 4.96
N LEU A 91 -2.98 -3.18 3.77
CA LEU A 91 -3.90 -4.33 3.69
C LEU A 91 -3.22 -5.71 3.65
N ARG A 92 -1.97 -5.80 3.19
CA ARG A 92 -1.21 -7.07 3.23
C ARG A 92 -0.84 -7.46 4.67
N SER A 93 -0.57 -6.47 5.53
CA SER A 93 -0.33 -6.66 6.96
C SER A 93 -1.58 -7.15 7.69
N CYS A 94 -2.75 -6.56 7.40
CA CYS A 94 -4.03 -6.98 8.01
C CYS A 94 -4.38 -8.44 7.71
N ASN A 95 -4.20 -8.88 6.46
CA ASN A 95 -4.46 -10.27 6.06
C ASN A 95 -3.51 -11.29 6.72
N HIS A 96 -2.27 -10.90 7.02
CA HIS A 96 -1.32 -11.78 7.72
C HIS A 96 -1.65 -11.86 9.22
N LEU A 97 -2.09 -10.76 9.83
CA LEU A 97 -2.52 -10.73 11.23
C LEU A 97 -3.80 -11.56 11.44
N ALA A 98 -4.78 -11.45 10.54
CA ALA A 98 -6.03 -12.22 10.59
C ALA A 98 -5.77 -13.73 10.54
N ARG A 99 -4.87 -14.20 9.65
CA ARG A 99 -4.47 -15.62 9.58
C ARG A 99 -3.81 -16.12 10.86
N ASN A 100 -2.97 -15.31 11.50
CA ASN A 100 -2.32 -15.69 12.78
C ASN A 100 -3.31 -15.74 13.95
N LEU A 101 -4.35 -14.89 13.96
CA LEU A 101 -5.37 -14.92 15.01
C LEU A 101 -6.29 -16.14 14.90
N GLN A 102 -6.61 -16.58 13.66
CA GLN A 102 -7.38 -17.82 13.42
C GLN A 102 -6.64 -19.08 13.89
N HIS A 103 -5.31 -19.05 14.01
CA HIS A 103 -4.54 -20.16 14.56
C HIS A 103 -4.54 -20.21 16.10
N TYR A 104 -4.99 -19.14 16.77
CA TYR A 104 -4.96 -19.02 18.23
C TYR A 104 -6.34 -19.13 18.89
N LEU A 105 -7.42 -19.10 18.08
CA LEU A 105 -8.81 -19.37 18.48
C LEU A 105 -9.17 -20.82 18.14
#